data_AF-A0A520K8V3-F1
#
_entry.id   AF-A0A520K8V3-F1
#
_cell.length_a   1.000
_cell.length_b   1.000
_cell.length_c   1.000
_cell.angle_alpha   90.00
_cell.angle_beta   90.00
_cell.angle_gamma   90.00
#
_symmetry.space_group_name_H-M   'P 1'
#
loop_
_entity.id
_entity.type
_entity.pdbx_description
1 polymer ?
#
loop_
_entity_poly.entity_id
_entity_poly.type
_entity_poly.pdbx_seq_one_letter_code
_entity_poly.pdbx_strand_id
1 'polypeptide(L)'
;MEKVERDQTVGLVVLLATLVALAVFSASLPVMADYQAEQNVTVSKSETLLIKNQNETYDVTYWNFTATIGTNSTDVINSWAESQNPSDNNTPVARIQNPNSALDLIIYLNASEFSGTATVSNEWYNLTNTTDNTTDADGISTALTFDTDTDTGNTIYATEFRNLWLKIYATTSGTATSTFKVLGEGA
;
A
#
# COMPACT_ATOMS: atom_id res chain seq x y z
N MET A 1 -21.25 -81.33 -12.79
CA MET A 1 -20.20 -80.29 -12.78
C MET A 1 -20.59 -79.03 -13.55
N GLU A 2 -21.55 -79.09 -14.47
CA GLU A 2 -22.00 -77.95 -15.31
C GLU A 2 -22.67 -76.79 -14.53
N LYS A 3 -23.29 -77.06 -13.38
CA LYS A 3 -24.02 -76.06 -12.59
C LYS A 3 -23.09 -75.06 -11.86
N VAL A 4 -21.92 -75.52 -11.41
CA VAL A 4 -20.96 -74.70 -10.64
C VAL A 4 -20.22 -73.72 -11.55
N GLU A 5 -19.87 -74.12 -12.78
CA GLU A 5 -19.26 -73.23 -13.77
C GLU A 5 -20.25 -72.15 -14.26
N ARG A 6 -21.53 -72.48 -14.36
CA ARG A 6 -22.59 -71.54 -14.74
C ARG A 6 -22.80 -70.46 -13.68
N ASP A 7 -22.81 -70.83 -12.40
CA ASP A 7 -23.00 -69.89 -11.28
C ASP A 7 -21.81 -68.93 -11.11
N GLN A 8 -20.57 -69.40 -11.33
CA GLN A 8 -19.38 -68.53 -11.33
C GLN A 8 -19.37 -67.58 -12.53
N THR A 9 -19.79 -68.04 -13.70
CA THR A 9 -19.87 -67.22 -14.92
C THR A 9 -20.94 -66.12 -14.79
N VAL A 10 -22.10 -66.44 -14.20
CA VAL A 10 -23.17 -65.44 -13.97
C VAL A 10 -22.72 -64.41 -12.93
N GLY A 11 -22.06 -64.83 -11.85
CA GLY A 11 -21.53 -63.91 -10.83
C GLY A 11 -20.51 -62.92 -11.39
N LEU A 12 -19.60 -63.40 -12.26
CA LEU A 12 -18.60 -62.55 -12.90
C LEU A 12 -19.22 -61.55 -13.88
N VAL A 13 -20.22 -61.97 -14.67
CA VAL A 13 -20.91 -61.10 -15.64
C VAL A 13 -21.68 -59.98 -14.94
N VAL A 14 -22.33 -60.26 -13.80
CA VAL A 14 -23.04 -59.25 -13.01
C VAL A 14 -22.08 -58.22 -12.42
N LEU A 15 -20.92 -58.67 -11.91
CA LEU A 15 -19.88 -57.78 -11.39
C LEU A 15 -19.30 -56.88 -12.49
N LEU A 16 -19.07 -57.45 -13.68
CA LEU A 16 -18.56 -56.71 -14.82
C LEU A 16 -19.57 -55.66 -15.30
N ALA A 17 -20.86 -56.03 -15.38
CA ALA A 17 -21.92 -55.11 -15.77
C ALA A 17 -22.08 -53.93 -14.78
N THR A 18 -21.91 -54.18 -13.47
CA THR A 18 -21.96 -53.11 -12.45
C THR A 18 -20.76 -52.18 -12.50
N LEU A 19 -19.55 -52.71 -12.72
CA LEU A 19 -18.34 -51.90 -12.91
C LEU A 19 -18.42 -51.03 -14.16
N VAL A 20 -18.92 -51.59 -15.27
CA VAL A 20 -19.13 -50.84 -16.52
C VAL A 20 -20.18 -49.75 -16.32
N ALA A 21 -21.29 -50.05 -15.63
CA ALA A 21 -22.30 -49.03 -15.32
C ALA A 21 -21.72 -47.89 -14.48
N LEU A 22 -20.96 -48.18 -13.42
CA LEU A 22 -20.31 -47.17 -12.58
C LEU A 22 -19.36 -46.27 -13.38
N ALA A 23 -18.56 -46.86 -14.29
CA ALA A 23 -17.63 -46.11 -15.13
C ALA A 23 -18.34 -45.22 -16.15
N VAL A 24 -19.47 -45.66 -16.71
CA VAL A 24 -20.28 -44.84 -17.63
C VAL A 24 -20.96 -43.69 -16.88
N PHE A 25 -21.49 -43.95 -15.68
CA PHE A 25 -22.10 -42.89 -14.87
C PHE A 25 -21.08 -41.83 -14.45
N SER A 26 -19.88 -42.21 -14.01
CA SER A 26 -18.85 -41.25 -13.60
C SER A 26 -18.31 -40.42 -14.77
N ALA A 27 -18.22 -40.98 -15.98
CA ALA A 27 -17.83 -40.25 -17.19
C ALA A 27 -18.91 -39.30 -17.73
N SER A 28 -20.17 -39.49 -17.32
CA SER A 28 -21.32 -38.68 -17.75
C SER A 28 -21.73 -37.59 -16.75
N LEU A 29 -21.06 -37.52 -15.59
CA LEU A 29 -21.31 -36.44 -14.65
C LEU A 29 -20.84 -35.12 -15.28
N PRO A 30 -21.70 -34.09 -15.35
CA PRO A 30 -21.27 -32.77 -15.77
C PRO A 30 -20.11 -32.33 -14.86
N VAL A 31 -19.07 -31.74 -15.45
CA VAL A 31 -17.97 -31.12 -14.70
C VAL A 31 -18.61 -30.12 -13.74
N MET A 32 -18.69 -30.47 -12.46
CA MET A 32 -19.06 -29.51 -11.45
C MET A 32 -17.91 -28.51 -11.40
N ALA A 33 -18.14 -27.30 -11.87
CA ALA A 33 -17.21 -26.21 -11.64
C ALA A 33 -16.95 -26.16 -10.13
N ASP A 34 -15.68 -26.20 -9.73
CA ASP A 34 -15.32 -25.97 -8.34
C ASP A 34 -16.02 -24.68 -7.91
N TYR A 35 -16.78 -24.74 -6.81
CA TYR A 35 -17.32 -23.57 -6.15
C TYR A 35 -16.13 -22.80 -5.54
N GLN A 36 -15.34 -22.15 -6.39
CA GLN A 36 -14.42 -21.09 -6.01
C GLN A 36 -15.31 -19.93 -5.60
N ALA A 37 -15.56 -19.80 -4.30
CA ALA A 37 -16.07 -18.55 -3.77
C ALA A 37 -14.97 -17.51 -3.96
N GLU A 38 -15.00 -16.79 -5.08
CA GLU A 38 -14.21 -15.57 -5.26
C GLU A 38 -14.74 -14.55 -4.26
N GLN A 39 -14.11 -14.53 -3.08
CA GLN A 39 -14.33 -13.49 -2.10
C GLN A 39 -13.60 -12.23 -2.61
N ASN A 40 -14.31 -11.43 -3.41
CA ASN A 40 -13.88 -10.08 -3.72
C ASN A 40 -14.06 -9.22 -2.46
N VAL A 41 -13.15 -9.35 -1.50
CA VAL A 41 -13.05 -8.42 -0.38
C VAL A 41 -12.50 -7.12 -0.94
N THR A 42 -13.37 -6.15 -1.16
CA THR A 42 -12.92 -4.75 -1.22
C THR A 42 -12.52 -4.37 0.20
N VAL A 43 -11.22 -4.43 0.50
CA VAL A 43 -10.70 -3.88 1.76
C VAL A 43 -10.83 -2.37 1.64
N SER A 44 -11.79 -1.79 2.37
CA SER A 44 -11.94 -0.33 2.39
C SER A 44 -10.71 0.27 3.07
N LYS A 45 -9.90 1.03 2.32
CA LYS A 45 -8.87 1.92 2.86
C LYS A 45 -9.55 2.89 3.82
N SER A 46 -9.39 2.72 5.12
CA SER A 46 -10.22 3.48 6.06
C SER A 46 -9.58 3.75 7.42
N GLU A 47 -8.25 3.64 7.55
CA GLU A 47 -7.58 4.16 8.73
C GLU A 47 -6.70 5.34 8.35
N THR A 48 -6.99 6.52 8.90
CA THR A 48 -6.13 7.69 8.69
C THR A 48 -4.90 7.54 9.56
N LEU A 49 -3.73 7.42 8.93
CA LEU A 49 -2.46 7.47 9.64
C LEU A 49 -2.26 8.87 10.21
N LEU A 50 -1.67 8.98 11.41
CA LEU A 50 -1.36 10.28 11.99
C LEU A 50 -0.06 10.80 11.38
N ILE A 51 -0.01 12.11 11.12
CA ILE A 51 1.23 12.77 10.73
C ILE A 51 1.60 13.74 11.83
N LYS A 52 2.75 13.48 12.45
CA LYS A 52 3.27 14.20 13.61
C LYS A 52 4.48 15.05 13.25
N ASN A 53 4.73 16.08 14.04
CA ASN A 53 5.91 16.91 13.93
C ASN A 53 7.17 16.11 14.34
N GLN A 54 8.36 16.70 14.22
CA GLN A 54 9.64 16.00 14.38
C GLN A 54 9.84 15.35 15.77
N ASN A 55 9.18 15.87 16.80
CA ASN A 55 9.21 15.33 18.17
C ASN A 55 7.96 14.51 18.55
N GLU A 56 7.13 14.12 17.58
CA GLU A 56 5.99 13.20 17.74
C GLU A 56 4.83 13.75 18.59
N THR A 57 4.86 15.04 18.96
CA THR A 57 3.91 15.59 19.94
C THR A 57 2.63 16.11 19.29
N TYR A 58 2.76 16.80 18.15
CA TYR A 58 1.67 17.56 17.55
C TYR A 58 1.37 17.09 16.13
N ASP A 59 0.09 17.17 15.75
CA ASP A 59 -0.34 16.84 14.39
C ASP A 59 0.13 17.91 13.40
N VAL A 60 0.69 17.46 12.28
CA VAL A 60 1.04 18.28 11.12
C VAL A 60 -0.11 18.24 10.14
N THR A 61 -0.58 19.41 9.69
CA THR A 61 -1.78 19.54 8.84
C THR A 61 -1.50 20.06 7.43
N TYR A 62 -0.34 20.68 7.23
CA TYR A 62 0.12 21.16 5.93
C TYR A 62 1.64 21.27 5.93
N TRP A 63 2.20 21.44 4.74
CA TRP A 63 3.58 21.86 4.54
C TRP A 63 3.69 22.96 3.49
N ASN A 64 4.67 23.83 3.69
CA ASN A 64 4.98 24.97 2.85
C ASN A 64 6.35 24.75 2.21
N PHE A 65 6.39 24.81 0.89
CA PHE A 65 7.62 24.80 0.13
C PHE A 65 7.99 26.21 -0.32
N THR A 66 9.28 26.50 -0.31
CA THR A 66 9.85 27.62 -1.06
C THR A 66 10.63 27.05 -2.23
N ALA A 67 10.31 27.47 -3.46
CA ALA A 67 10.95 26.93 -4.65
C ALA A 67 11.41 28.03 -5.61
N THR A 68 12.55 27.74 -6.25
CA THR A 68 13.03 28.50 -7.41
C THR A 68 12.67 27.73 -8.68
N ILE A 69 12.24 28.46 -9.71
CA ILE A 69 11.91 27.90 -11.02
C ILE A 69 13.02 26.98 -11.55
N GLY A 70 12.62 25.82 -12.07
CA GLY A 70 13.54 24.90 -12.74
C GLY A 70 14.44 24.12 -11.81
N THR A 71 14.19 24.13 -10.50
CA THR A 71 15.01 23.43 -9.51
C THR A 71 14.17 22.52 -8.62
N ASN A 72 14.80 21.43 -8.18
CA ASN A 72 14.26 20.61 -7.11
C ASN A 72 14.48 21.35 -5.78
N SER A 73 13.43 21.49 -4.98
CA SER A 73 13.49 22.10 -3.65
C SER A 73 13.17 21.07 -2.57
N THR A 74 14.04 21.00 -1.58
CA THR A 74 13.82 20.33 -0.29
C THR A 74 13.53 21.33 0.82
N ASP A 75 13.39 22.61 0.50
CA ASP A 75 13.08 23.68 1.44
C ASP A 75 11.59 23.63 1.77
N VAL A 76 11.26 22.68 2.65
CA VAL A 76 9.91 22.43 3.12
C VAL A 76 9.82 22.63 4.63
N ILE A 77 8.73 23.28 5.04
CA ILE A 77 8.43 23.61 6.42
C ILE A 77 7.05 23.06 6.75
N ASN A 78 6.91 22.33 7.84
CA ASN A 78 5.62 21.81 8.29
C ASN A 78 4.77 22.88 9.00
N SER A 79 3.54 22.54 9.37
CA SER A 79 2.60 23.46 10.04
C SER A 79 3.05 23.98 11.41
N TRP A 80 4.16 23.47 11.95
CA TRP A 80 4.79 23.87 13.20
C TRP A 80 6.07 24.68 12.99
N ALA A 81 6.31 25.16 11.77
CA ALA A 81 7.50 25.91 11.39
C ALA A 81 8.81 25.11 11.52
N GLU A 82 8.74 23.77 11.53
CA GLU A 82 9.92 22.91 11.52
C GLU A 82 10.33 22.65 10.06
N SER A 83 11.60 22.90 9.75
CA SER A 83 12.18 22.58 8.44
C SER A 83 12.76 21.18 8.47
N GLN A 84 12.60 20.43 7.38
CA GLN A 84 13.42 19.24 7.22
C GLN A 84 14.87 19.62 6.91
N ASN A 85 15.83 18.80 7.32
CA ASN A 85 17.21 18.92 6.87
C ASN A 85 17.69 17.56 6.36
N PRO A 86 17.69 17.32 5.03
CA PRO A 86 18.10 16.04 4.45
C PRO A 86 19.56 15.66 4.69
N SER A 87 20.39 16.57 5.22
CA SER A 87 21.76 16.27 5.67
C SER A 87 21.84 15.88 7.15
N ASP A 88 20.75 15.97 7.89
CA ASP A 88 20.61 15.53 9.28
C ASP A 88 19.49 14.49 9.39
N ASN A 89 19.94 13.27 9.64
CA ASN A 89 19.17 12.05 9.47
C ASN A 89 17.89 11.94 10.30
N ASN A 90 17.72 12.77 11.33
CA ASN A 90 16.54 12.73 12.20
C ASN A 90 15.74 14.04 12.21
N THR A 91 15.85 14.80 11.13
CA THR A 91 15.09 16.05 10.92
C THR A 91 14.18 15.95 9.67
N PRO A 92 13.22 15.00 9.65
CA PRO A 92 12.27 14.89 8.56
C PRO A 92 11.30 16.08 8.53
N VAL A 93 10.50 16.21 7.49
CA VAL A 93 9.42 17.22 7.51
C VAL A 93 8.32 16.82 8.50
N ALA A 94 8.09 15.51 8.65
CA ALA A 94 7.13 14.95 9.59
C ALA A 94 7.42 13.48 9.88
N ARG A 95 6.73 12.91 10.87
CA ARG A 95 6.71 11.48 11.16
C ARG A 95 5.31 10.92 10.96
N ILE A 96 5.21 9.81 10.26
CA ILE A 96 3.96 9.05 10.10
C ILE A 96 3.86 8.07 11.26
N GLN A 97 2.68 7.97 11.87
CA GLN A 97 2.38 7.08 12.99
C GLN A 97 1.12 6.27 12.71
N ASN A 98 1.17 4.99 13.08
CA ASN A 98 0.00 4.13 13.13
C ASN A 98 -0.76 4.35 14.46
N PRO A 99 -1.99 4.92 14.45
CA PRO A 99 -2.78 5.06 15.66
C PRO A 99 -3.42 3.75 16.12
N ASN A 100 -3.49 2.73 15.26
CA ASN A 100 -4.10 1.46 15.55
C ASN A 100 -3.08 0.50 16.16
N SER A 101 -3.34 0.09 17.40
CA SER A 101 -2.46 -0.83 18.12
C SER A 101 -2.69 -2.31 17.80
N ALA A 102 -3.75 -2.63 17.05
CA ALA A 102 -4.16 -3.99 16.75
C ALA A 102 -3.86 -4.42 15.31
N LEU A 103 -3.56 -3.47 14.42
CA LEU A 103 -3.33 -3.72 12.99
C LEU A 103 -2.05 -3.05 12.52
N ASP A 104 -1.36 -3.73 11.61
CA ASP A 104 -0.31 -3.12 10.81
C ASP A 104 -0.95 -2.50 9.56
N LEU A 105 -0.46 -1.32 9.16
CA LEU A 105 -1.07 -0.56 8.08
C LEU A 105 -0.08 -0.36 6.94
N ILE A 106 -0.51 -0.60 5.71
CA ILE A 106 0.21 -0.19 4.49
C ILE A 106 0.03 1.31 4.32
N ILE A 107 1.14 2.03 4.11
CA ILE A 107 1.12 3.49 3.94
C ILE A 107 0.80 3.82 2.48
N TYR A 108 -0.25 4.63 2.29
CA TYR A 108 -0.57 5.29 1.03
C TYR A 108 -0.36 6.80 1.17
N LEU A 109 0.35 7.38 0.20
CA LEU A 109 0.60 8.82 0.11
C LEU A 109 -0.05 9.42 -1.14
N ASN A 110 -0.48 10.66 -1.03
CA ASN A 110 -1.12 11.39 -2.11
C ASN A 110 -0.55 12.82 -2.17
N ALA A 111 -0.04 13.22 -3.33
CA ALA A 111 0.28 14.62 -3.58
C ALA A 111 -1.03 15.35 -3.86
N SER A 112 -1.46 16.18 -2.92
CA SER A 112 -2.67 16.99 -3.09
C SER A 112 -2.40 18.26 -3.90
N GLU A 113 -3.46 18.98 -4.24
CA GLU A 113 -3.35 20.28 -4.89
C GLU A 113 -2.49 21.27 -4.08
N PHE A 114 -1.66 22.03 -4.80
CA PHE A 114 -0.85 23.11 -4.25
C PHE A 114 -1.56 24.46 -4.40
N SER A 115 -1.45 25.30 -3.38
CA SER A 115 -1.87 26.71 -3.43
C SER A 115 -0.66 27.63 -3.24
N GLY A 116 -0.72 28.86 -3.75
CA GLY A 116 0.36 29.84 -3.59
C GLY A 116 0.81 30.48 -4.90
N THR A 117 2.05 30.96 -4.92
CA THR A 117 2.65 31.68 -6.06
C THR A 117 3.54 30.79 -6.93
N ALA A 118 4.11 29.73 -6.36
CA ALA A 118 4.83 28.72 -7.12
C ALA A 118 3.87 27.75 -7.81
N THR A 119 4.23 27.30 -9.00
CA THR A 119 3.53 26.24 -9.73
C THR A 119 4.34 24.97 -9.60
N VAL A 120 3.82 23.97 -8.87
CA VAL A 120 4.50 22.68 -8.66
C VAL A 120 4.11 21.72 -9.78
N SER A 121 5.08 21.09 -10.44
CA SER A 121 4.81 20.06 -11.45
C SER A 121 5.02 18.64 -10.94
N ASN A 122 5.83 18.48 -9.89
CA ASN A 122 6.18 17.19 -9.32
C ASN A 122 6.42 17.30 -7.82
N GLU A 123 6.02 16.27 -7.10
CA GLU A 123 6.37 16.03 -5.70
C GLU A 123 6.96 14.63 -5.58
N TRP A 124 8.01 14.50 -4.77
CA TRP A 124 8.66 13.25 -4.44
C TRP A 124 8.70 13.06 -2.93
N TYR A 125 8.75 11.80 -2.52
CA TYR A 125 8.87 11.41 -1.14
C TYR A 125 10.02 10.43 -0.92
N ASN A 126 10.39 10.27 0.34
CA ASN A 126 11.07 9.10 0.87
C ASN A 126 10.51 8.78 2.26
N LEU A 127 10.48 7.49 2.60
CA LEU A 127 10.13 6.99 3.92
C LEU A 127 11.33 6.26 4.50
N THR A 128 11.76 6.68 5.69
CA THR A 128 12.83 5.98 6.43
C THR A 128 12.35 5.57 7.80
N ASN A 129 13.00 4.57 8.41
CA ASN A 129 12.80 4.25 9.82
C ASN A 129 13.36 5.38 10.68
N THR A 130 12.94 5.47 11.95
CA THR A 130 13.53 6.44 12.90
C THR A 130 15.01 6.20 13.18
N THR A 131 15.49 4.99 12.91
CA THR A 131 16.90 4.59 13.00
C THR A 131 17.65 4.72 11.67
N ASP A 132 16.93 4.90 10.56
CA ASP A 132 17.49 4.91 9.22
C ASP A 132 17.46 6.32 8.63
N ASN A 133 18.51 6.62 7.91
CA ASN A 133 18.85 7.98 7.49
C ASN A 133 18.41 8.20 6.04
N THR A 134 17.84 9.38 5.74
CA THR A 134 18.04 9.94 4.40
C THR A 134 19.46 10.48 4.38
N THR A 135 20.32 10.00 3.49
CA THR A 135 21.73 10.41 3.49
C THR A 135 21.94 11.78 2.84
N ASP A 136 20.99 12.22 2.01
CA ASP A 136 20.96 13.51 1.33
C ASP A 136 19.58 13.77 0.66
N ALA A 137 19.49 14.87 -0.10
CA ALA A 137 18.31 15.24 -0.89
C ALA A 137 18.05 14.34 -2.12
N ASP A 138 19.08 13.61 -2.60
CA ASP A 138 18.95 12.70 -3.73
C ASP A 138 18.22 11.42 -3.31
N GLY A 139 18.28 11.06 -2.03
CA GLY A 139 17.46 10.01 -1.42
C GLY A 139 15.94 10.24 -1.52
N ILE A 140 15.49 11.49 -1.68
CA ILE A 140 14.06 11.84 -1.85
C ILE A 140 13.66 11.73 -3.32
N SER A 141 13.40 10.52 -3.80
CA SER A 141 13.36 10.23 -5.24
C SER A 141 12.12 9.51 -5.74
N THR A 142 11.23 9.04 -4.86
CA THR A 142 10.02 8.33 -5.28
C THR A 142 8.92 9.32 -5.60
N ALA A 143 8.43 9.33 -6.84
CA ALA A 143 7.43 10.31 -7.28
C ALA A 143 6.06 10.01 -6.67
N LEU A 144 5.36 11.05 -6.22
CA LEU A 144 3.94 11.00 -5.93
C LEU A 144 3.15 11.33 -7.19
N THR A 145 1.98 10.71 -7.31
CA THR A 145 0.99 11.06 -8.34
C THR A 145 -0.04 11.99 -7.71
N PHE A 146 -0.36 13.08 -8.42
CA PHE A 146 -1.40 14.01 -7.97
C PHE A 146 -2.77 13.33 -7.94
N ASP A 147 -3.52 13.62 -6.87
CA ASP A 147 -4.91 13.16 -6.66
C ASP A 147 -5.10 11.63 -6.69
N THR A 148 -4.00 10.87 -6.62
CA THR A 148 -4.01 9.41 -6.65
C THR A 148 -3.21 8.86 -5.48
N ASP A 149 -3.87 8.01 -4.68
CA ASP A 149 -3.21 7.31 -3.59
C ASP A 149 -2.15 6.37 -4.13
N THR A 150 -0.90 6.66 -3.79
CA THR A 150 0.29 5.90 -4.18
C THR A 150 0.63 4.95 -3.04
N ASP A 151 0.55 3.64 -3.30
CA ASP A 151 1.09 2.62 -2.40
C ASP A 151 2.61 2.83 -2.28
N THR A 152 3.09 2.99 -1.05
CA THR A 152 4.52 3.20 -0.79
C THR A 152 5.30 1.90 -0.68
N GLY A 153 4.62 0.74 -0.65
CA GLY A 153 5.22 -0.56 -0.35
C GLY A 153 5.73 -0.68 1.09
N ASN A 154 5.45 0.31 1.94
CA ASN A 154 5.89 0.35 3.33
C ASN A 154 4.73 0.04 4.27
N THR A 155 4.95 -0.89 5.19
CA THR A 155 4.07 -1.16 6.31
C THR A 155 4.56 -0.42 7.55
N ILE A 156 3.63 0.16 8.31
CA ILE A 156 3.87 0.79 9.60
C ILE A 156 3.17 0.01 10.72
N TYR A 157 3.99 -0.48 11.64
CA TYR A 157 3.55 -1.23 12.81
C TYR A 157 3.03 -0.28 13.90
N ALA A 158 2.15 -0.79 14.75
CA ALA A 158 1.46 -0.07 15.84
C ALA A 158 2.34 0.86 16.70
N THR A 159 3.61 0.50 16.92
CA THR A 159 4.53 1.22 17.82
C THR A 159 5.64 1.94 17.09
N GLU A 160 5.61 1.95 15.77
CA GLU A 160 6.67 2.51 14.94
C GLU A 160 6.28 3.85 14.34
N PHE A 161 7.31 4.61 14.02
CA PHE A 161 7.21 5.80 13.22
C PHE A 161 8.03 5.64 11.95
N ARG A 162 7.56 6.27 10.87
CA ARG A 162 8.33 6.46 9.66
C ARG A 162 8.61 7.94 9.47
N ASN A 163 9.87 8.28 9.25
CA ASN A 163 10.27 9.62 8.86
C ASN A 163 9.80 9.88 7.42
N LEU A 164 9.07 10.97 7.21
CA LEU A 164 8.63 11.43 5.90
C LEU A 164 9.53 12.56 5.42
N TRP A 165 10.05 12.42 4.20
CA TRP A 165 10.89 13.40 3.54
C TRP A 165 10.23 13.80 2.24
N LEU A 166 10.25 15.10 1.91
CA LEU A 166 9.58 15.62 0.72
C LEU A 166 10.50 16.47 -0.15
N LYS A 167 10.24 16.46 -1.45
CA LYS A 167 10.93 17.29 -2.44
C LYS A 167 9.95 17.68 -3.53
N ILE A 168 10.04 18.89 -4.04
CA ILE A 168 9.20 19.34 -5.16
C ILE A 168 10.04 19.85 -6.32
N TYR A 169 9.44 19.94 -7.50
CA TYR A 169 9.94 20.73 -8.62
C TYR A 169 8.89 21.75 -9.01
N ALA A 170 9.31 23.01 -9.14
CA ALA A 170 8.43 24.10 -9.53
C ALA A 170 8.77 24.66 -10.91
N THR A 171 7.75 24.88 -11.72
CA THR A 171 7.81 25.55 -13.03
C THR A 171 7.63 27.07 -12.91
N THR A 172 7.27 27.57 -11.72
CA THR A 172 7.24 28.99 -11.37
C THR A 172 7.83 29.17 -9.97
N SER A 173 8.70 30.15 -9.76
CA SER A 173 9.26 30.46 -8.44
C SER A 173 8.20 30.99 -7.47
N GLY A 174 8.39 30.76 -6.18
CA GLY A 174 7.52 31.31 -5.14
C GLY A 174 7.34 30.36 -3.97
N THR A 175 6.21 30.50 -3.30
CA THR A 175 5.78 29.60 -2.22
C THR A 175 4.64 28.71 -2.69
N ALA A 176 4.64 27.46 -2.26
CA ALA A 176 3.57 26.50 -2.50
C ALA A 176 3.18 25.80 -1.20
N THR A 177 1.90 25.81 -0.85
CA THR A 177 1.34 25.12 0.31
C THR A 177 0.55 23.91 -0.17
N SER A 178 0.83 22.73 0.41
CA SER A 178 0.05 21.52 0.19
C SER A 178 -0.55 21.02 1.50
N THR A 179 -1.83 20.63 1.43
CA THR A 179 -2.56 19.95 2.51
C THR A 179 -2.67 18.49 2.13
N PHE A 180 -2.30 17.58 3.02
CA PHE A 180 -2.11 16.19 2.64
C PHE A 180 -2.94 15.26 3.51
N LYS A 181 -3.14 14.04 3.02
CA LYS A 181 -3.70 12.93 3.78
C LYS A 181 -2.81 11.71 3.57
N VAL A 182 -2.55 11.00 4.66
CA VAL A 182 -1.88 9.70 4.63
C VAL A 182 -2.90 8.66 5.04
N LEU A 183 -3.12 7.68 4.16
CA LEU A 183 -4.11 6.63 4.37
C LEU A 183 -3.40 5.32 4.71
N GLY A 184 -4.04 4.56 5.60
CA GLY A 184 -3.68 3.22 5.99
C GLY A 184 -4.70 2.21 5.48
N GLU A 185 -4.20 1.09 4.97
CA GLU A 185 -4.99 -0.10 4.67
C GLU A 185 -4.45 -1.26 5.52
N GLY A 186 -5.34 -2.09 6.08
CA GLY A 186 -4.95 -3.25 6.87
C GLY A 186 -4.09 -4.20 6.04
N ALA A 187 -2.89 -4.52 6.55
CA ALA A 187 -1.95 -5.46 5.94
C ALA A 187 -2.35 -6.92 6.16
#